data_AF-A0A8J2RMH9-F1
#
_entry.id   AF-A0A8J2RMH9-F1
#
_cell.length_a   1.000
_cell.length_b   1.000
_cell.length_c   1.000
_cell.angle_alpha   90.00
_cell.angle_beta   90.00
_cell.angle_gamma   90.00
#
_symmetry.space_group_name_H-M   'P 1'
#
loop_
_entity.id
_entity.type
_entity.pdbx_description
1 polymer ?
#
loop_
_entity_poly.entity_id
_entity_poly.type
_entity_poly.pdbx_seq_one_letter_code
_entity_poly.pdbx_strand_id
1 'polypeptide(L)'
;MSSLINMTSSDMTGVNYTKKLYFDPNADEPKEDGYWITDDELRYKLTNLVDVSENIDEVLYYTNPLHRLIPSDWEVGKNKGLHHAFIVFKTKNWWWSIEKNAEGLTIQRAKQLESVRDVYRRAKRTTGETSSTDI
;
A
#
# COMPACT_ATOMS: atom_id res chain seq x y z
N MET A 1 -33.55 32.02 23.08
CA MET A 1 -33.48 30.59 22.74
C MET A 1 -32.51 30.43 21.58
N SER A 2 -31.24 30.16 21.89
CA SER A 2 -30.20 29.91 20.90
C SER A 2 -30.05 28.40 20.74
N SER A 3 -30.32 27.90 19.54
CA SER A 3 -30.17 26.49 19.16
C SER A 3 -28.69 26.13 19.12
N LEU A 4 -28.24 25.27 20.04
CA LEU A 4 -26.95 24.59 19.94
C LEU A 4 -27.03 23.56 18.81
N ILE A 5 -26.29 23.80 17.74
CA ILE A 5 -26.12 22.83 16.65
C ILE A 5 -25.21 21.72 17.21
N ASN A 6 -25.80 20.56 17.48
CA ASN A 6 -25.07 19.32 17.74
C ASN A 6 -24.30 18.95 16.47
N MET A 7 -23.03 19.35 16.37
CA MET A 7 -22.12 18.75 15.39
C MET A 7 -21.82 17.33 15.85
N THR A 8 -22.50 16.37 15.24
CA THR A 8 -22.13 14.96 15.30
C THR A 8 -20.68 14.83 14.82
N SER A 9 -19.81 14.32 15.69
CA SER A 9 -18.44 13.98 15.35
C SER A 9 -18.46 12.99 14.17
N SER A 10 -18.14 13.46 12.97
CA SER A 10 -17.73 12.57 11.90
C SER A 10 -16.48 11.85 12.38
N ASP A 11 -16.53 10.53 12.47
CA ASP A 11 -15.39 9.70 12.85
C ASP A 11 -14.14 10.15 12.08
N MET A 12 -13.12 10.62 12.81
CA MET A 12 -11.80 10.93 12.26
C MET A 12 -11.11 9.62 11.88
N THR A 13 -11.55 8.98 10.81
CA THR A 13 -10.90 7.79 10.22
C THR A 13 -9.77 8.18 9.26
N GLY A 14 -9.55 9.47 9.04
CA GLY A 14 -8.46 9.98 8.21
C GLY A 14 -7.22 10.28 9.05
N VAL A 15 -6.23 9.39 9.02
CA VAL A 15 -4.86 9.77 9.39
C VAL A 15 -4.46 10.99 8.54
N ASN A 16 -3.71 11.94 9.12
CA ASN A 16 -3.28 13.17 8.44
C ASN A 16 -2.41 12.83 7.21
N TYR A 17 -3.06 12.68 6.06
CA TYR A 17 -2.45 12.21 4.83
C TYR A 17 -1.56 13.31 4.24
N THR A 18 -0.26 13.03 4.15
CA THR A 18 0.76 14.00 3.72
C THR A 18 0.69 14.37 2.24
N LYS A 19 -0.08 13.62 1.42
CA LYS A 19 -0.13 13.71 -0.05
C LYS A 19 1.22 13.46 -0.76
N LYS A 20 2.21 12.88 -0.07
CA LYS A 20 3.48 12.52 -0.71
C LYS A 20 3.31 11.31 -1.63
N LEU A 21 4.08 11.29 -2.72
CA LEU A 21 4.09 10.20 -3.69
C LEU A 21 5.45 9.48 -3.67
N TYR A 22 5.41 8.17 -3.54
CA TYR A 22 6.56 7.29 -3.74
C TYR A 22 6.32 6.48 -5.00
N PHE A 23 7.27 6.50 -5.94
CA PHE A 23 7.21 5.71 -7.16
C PHE A 23 8.51 4.94 -7.40
N ASP A 24 8.42 3.61 -7.39
CA ASP A 24 9.53 2.72 -7.72
C ASP A 24 9.25 1.94 -9.02
N PRO A 25 9.88 2.34 -10.15
CA PRO A 25 9.60 1.74 -11.44
C PRO A 25 10.18 0.33 -11.60
N ASN A 26 11.12 -0.11 -10.75
CA ASN A 26 11.80 -1.39 -10.88
C ASN A 26 12.12 -1.96 -9.48
N ALA A 27 11.08 -2.35 -8.74
CA ALA A 27 11.20 -2.78 -7.34
C ALA A 27 11.98 -4.09 -7.13
N ASP A 28 12.21 -4.85 -8.20
CA ASP A 28 13.02 -6.07 -8.24
C ASP A 28 14.47 -5.88 -8.72
N GLU A 29 14.84 -4.66 -9.11
CA GLU A 29 16.22 -4.30 -9.46
C GLU A 29 17.00 -3.77 -8.24
N PRO A 30 18.33 -3.61 -8.32
CA PRO A 30 19.11 -2.96 -7.26
C PRO A 30 18.57 -1.57 -6.88
N LYS A 31 18.78 -1.17 -5.63
CA LYS A 31 18.27 0.11 -5.10
C LYS A 31 19.01 1.28 -5.74
N GLU A 32 18.23 2.23 -6.21
CA GLU A 32 18.62 3.56 -6.66
C GLU A 32 18.17 4.61 -5.63
N ASP A 33 18.61 5.85 -5.82
CA ASP A 33 18.20 6.98 -4.99
C ASP A 33 16.97 7.70 -5.59
N GLY A 34 16.14 8.31 -4.74
CA GLY A 34 15.13 9.28 -5.19
C GLY A 34 13.79 8.72 -5.68
N TYR A 35 13.13 7.88 -4.88
CA TYR A 35 11.77 7.38 -5.20
C TYR A 35 10.62 8.31 -4.79
N TRP A 36 10.88 9.26 -3.90
CA TRP A 36 9.88 10.28 -3.55
C TRP A 36 9.82 11.32 -4.66
N ILE A 37 8.62 11.54 -5.18
CA ILE A 37 8.39 12.39 -6.35
C ILE A 37 7.18 13.30 -6.15
N THR A 38 7.08 14.30 -7.02
CA THR A 38 5.92 15.18 -7.18
C THR A 38 4.88 14.58 -8.13
N ASP A 39 3.67 15.16 -8.12
CA ASP A 39 2.58 14.77 -9.04
C ASP A 39 2.98 14.93 -10.52
N ASP A 40 3.71 16.00 -10.85
CA ASP A 40 4.15 16.27 -12.22
C ASP A 40 5.23 15.27 -12.69
N GLU A 41 6.18 14.94 -11.81
CA GLU A 41 7.16 13.90 -12.09
C GLU A 41 6.50 12.53 -12.25
N LEU A 42 5.46 12.22 -11.47
CA LEU A 42 4.71 10.96 -11.63
C LEU A 42 4.05 10.89 -13.00
N ARG A 43 3.34 11.95 -13.41
CA ARG A 43 2.69 12.01 -14.73
C ARG A 43 3.69 11.88 -15.86
N TYR A 44 4.81 12.60 -15.77
CA TYR A 44 5.88 12.51 -16.75
C TYR A 44 6.46 11.10 -16.82
N LYS A 45 6.79 10.49 -15.67
CA LYS A 45 7.33 9.13 -15.63
C LYS A 45 6.36 8.12 -16.21
N LEU A 46 5.10 8.10 -15.76
CA LEU A 46 4.08 7.16 -16.24
C LEU A 46 3.86 7.28 -17.76
N THR A 47 3.85 8.50 -18.30
CA THR A 47 3.66 8.74 -19.76
C THR A 47 4.79 8.14 -20.59
N ASN A 48 6.03 8.12 -20.07
CA ASN A 48 7.18 7.57 -20.79
C ASN A 48 7.40 6.07 -20.51
N LEU A 49 6.75 5.55 -19.47
CA LEU A 49 7.04 4.24 -18.90
C LEU A 49 5.96 3.21 -19.21
N VAL A 50 4.72 3.66 -19.40
CA VAL A 50 3.55 2.85 -19.75
C VAL A 50 3.18 3.15 -21.20
N ASP A 51 3.06 2.10 -21.99
CA ASP A 51 2.50 2.22 -23.34
C ASP A 51 0.98 2.41 -23.21
N VAL A 52 0.40 3.36 -23.93
CA VAL A 52 -1.05 3.61 -23.94
C VAL A 52 -1.87 2.41 -24.44
N SER A 53 -1.23 1.44 -25.10
CA SER A 53 -1.82 0.17 -25.52
C SER A 53 -1.75 -0.94 -24.47
N GLU A 54 -1.08 -0.71 -23.34
CA GLU A 54 -0.95 -1.68 -22.27
C GLU A 54 -2.30 -1.84 -21.54
N ASN A 55 -2.75 -3.09 -21.42
CA ASN A 55 -3.98 -3.44 -20.73
C ASN A 55 -3.66 -3.98 -19.32
N ILE A 56 -4.61 -3.77 -18.41
CA ILE A 56 -4.62 -4.46 -17.12
C ILE A 56 -5.26 -5.82 -17.35
N ASP A 57 -4.46 -6.88 -17.17
CA ASP A 57 -4.89 -8.27 -17.40
C ASP A 57 -5.58 -8.86 -16.16
N GLU A 58 -5.13 -8.46 -14.97
CA GLU A 58 -5.59 -9.03 -13.70
C GLU A 58 -5.49 -8.00 -12.57
N VAL A 59 -6.44 -8.01 -11.63
CA VAL A 59 -6.42 -7.18 -10.42
C VAL A 59 -6.66 -8.06 -9.20
N LEU A 60 -5.75 -7.96 -8.24
CA LEU A 60 -5.72 -8.71 -6.98
C LEU A 60 -5.80 -7.75 -5.80
N TYR A 61 -6.55 -8.16 -4.78
CA TYR A 61 -6.70 -7.43 -3.52
C TYR A 61 -5.96 -8.18 -2.42
N TYR A 62 -5.10 -7.48 -1.69
CA TYR A 62 -4.32 -8.05 -0.60
C TYR A 62 -4.55 -7.27 0.69
N THR A 63 -4.42 -7.97 1.83
CA THR A 63 -4.49 -7.38 3.17
C THR A 63 -3.35 -7.87 4.04
N ASN A 64 -2.64 -6.97 4.72
CA ASN A 64 -1.66 -7.31 5.75
C ASN A 64 -2.18 -6.90 7.14
N PRO A 65 -1.91 -7.68 8.20
CA PRO A 65 -2.24 -7.26 9.56
C PRO A 65 -1.41 -6.03 9.97
N LEU A 66 -2.06 -5.02 10.53
CA LEU A 66 -1.44 -3.81 11.11
C LEU A 66 -1.32 -3.91 12.64
N HIS A 67 -0.99 -5.07 13.25
CA HIS A 67 -0.27 -5.06 14.55
C HIS A 67 0.21 -6.41 15.09
N ARG A 68 1.37 -6.32 15.77
CA ARG A 68 1.99 -7.26 16.73
C ARG A 68 1.77 -6.83 18.21
N LEU A 69 1.06 -5.72 18.49
CA LEU A 69 0.80 -5.25 19.88
C LEU A 69 -0.69 -5.17 20.18
N ILE A 70 -1.39 -6.30 20.10
CA ILE A 70 -2.55 -6.48 20.97
C ILE A 70 -2.06 -7.45 22.04
N PRO A 71 -1.96 -7.05 23.33
CA PRO A 71 -1.71 -7.98 24.42
C PRO A 71 -2.75 -9.11 24.33
N SER A 72 -2.29 -10.34 24.48
CA SER A 72 -3.05 -11.61 24.36
C SER A 72 -4.33 -11.69 25.21
N ASP A 73 -4.57 -10.71 26.08
CA ASP A 73 -5.59 -10.76 27.12
C ASP A 73 -6.84 -9.93 26.76
N TRP A 74 -6.84 -9.23 25.61
CA TRP A 74 -8.00 -8.45 25.13
C TRP A 74 -8.91 -9.24 24.15
N GLU A 75 -8.63 -10.51 23.88
CA GLU A 75 -9.36 -11.31 22.87
C GLU A 75 -10.69 -11.91 23.36
N VAL A 76 -11.48 -11.18 24.14
CA VAL A 76 -12.89 -11.54 24.37
C VAL A 76 -13.80 -10.46 23.80
N GLY A 77 -13.89 -10.48 22.47
CA GLY A 77 -14.95 -9.82 21.72
C GLY A 77 -14.62 -8.42 21.22
N LYS A 78 -14.61 -8.28 19.89
CA LYS A 78 -14.73 -7.03 19.10
C LYS A 78 -13.46 -6.27 18.65
N ASN A 79 -12.36 -6.94 18.32
CA ASN A 79 -11.32 -6.29 17.51
C ASN A 79 -11.25 -6.92 16.11
N LYS A 80 -11.98 -6.31 15.17
CA LYS A 80 -11.66 -6.36 13.74
C LYS A 80 -10.21 -5.87 13.65
N GLY A 81 -9.26 -6.77 13.45
CA GLY A 81 -7.85 -6.40 13.30
C GLY A 81 -7.74 -5.25 12.30
N LEU A 82 -6.98 -4.21 12.63
CA LEU A 82 -6.65 -3.21 11.62
C LEU A 82 -5.84 -3.95 10.55
N HIS A 83 -6.36 -4.01 9.33
CA HIS A 83 -5.67 -4.59 8.20
C HIS A 83 -5.29 -3.48 7.23
N HIS A 84 -4.06 -3.50 6.73
CA HIS A 84 -3.63 -2.67 5.62
C HIS A 84 -4.04 -3.33 4.32
N ALA A 85 -4.95 -2.71 3.59
CA ALA A 85 -5.36 -3.17 2.27
C ALA A 85 -4.55 -2.48 1.17
N PHE A 86 -4.19 -3.22 0.14
CA PHE A 86 -3.50 -2.70 -1.05
C PHE A 86 -3.89 -3.51 -2.29
N ILE A 87 -3.74 -2.87 -3.45
CA ILE A 87 -4.06 -3.48 -4.74
C ILE A 87 -2.78 -3.88 -5.43
N VAL A 88 -2.79 -5.06 -6.04
CA VAL A 88 -1.77 -5.51 -6.99
C VAL A 88 -2.47 -5.78 -8.31
N PHE A 89 -1.88 -5.38 -9.43
CA PHE A 89 -2.44 -5.70 -10.74
C PHE A 89 -1.36 -6.08 -11.73
N LYS A 90 -1.75 -6.89 -12.72
CA LYS A 90 -0.89 -7.38 -13.78
C LYS A 90 -1.15 -6.59 -15.05
N THR A 91 -0.06 -6.24 -15.73
CA THR A 91 -0.06 -5.87 -17.13
C THR A 91 0.84 -6.83 -17.90
N LYS A 92 0.90 -6.70 -19.23
CA LYS A 92 1.59 -7.64 -20.13
C LYS A 92 2.96 -8.12 -19.64
N ASN A 93 3.78 -7.20 -19.12
CA ASN A 93 5.17 -7.49 -18.73
C ASN A 93 5.49 -7.09 -17.29
N TRP A 94 4.50 -6.66 -16.50
CA TRP A 94 4.75 -6.04 -15.19
C TRP A 94 3.66 -6.41 -14.19
N TRP A 95 4.09 -6.54 -12.95
CA TRP A 95 3.22 -6.49 -11.79
C TRP A 95 3.36 -5.13 -11.13
N TRP A 96 2.25 -4.57 -10.71
CA TRP A 96 2.15 -3.27 -10.06
C TRP A 96 1.52 -3.43 -8.70
N SER A 97 1.93 -2.62 -7.71
CA SER A 97 1.16 -2.43 -6.49
C SER A 97 0.90 -0.97 -6.20
N ILE A 98 -0.30 -0.67 -5.75
CA ILE A 98 -0.74 0.66 -5.30
C ILE A 98 -1.21 0.54 -3.85
N GLU A 99 -0.57 1.33 -2.98
CA GLU A 99 -0.73 1.24 -1.54
C GLU A 99 -0.79 2.65 -0.92
N LYS A 100 -1.85 2.97 -0.18
CA LYS A 100 -2.02 4.28 0.47
C LYS A 100 -1.92 4.12 1.99
N ASN A 101 -1.00 4.84 2.62
CA ASN A 101 -0.87 4.87 4.07
C ASN A 101 -0.82 6.32 4.62
N ALA A 102 -0.49 6.47 5.90
CA ALA A 102 -0.36 7.77 6.54
C ALA A 102 0.75 8.65 5.93
N GLU A 103 1.79 8.04 5.39
CA GLU A 103 2.96 8.72 4.83
C GLU A 103 2.76 9.16 3.38
N GLY A 104 1.79 8.60 2.66
CA GLY A 104 1.58 8.92 1.25
C GLY A 104 0.96 7.79 0.44
N LEU A 105 1.00 7.96 -0.88
CA LEU A 105 0.68 6.94 -1.87
C LEU A 105 1.99 6.32 -2.38
N THR A 106 2.08 5.02 -2.33
CA THR A 106 3.17 4.22 -2.89
C THR A 106 2.66 3.52 -4.14
N ILE A 107 3.36 3.73 -5.24
CA ILE A 107 3.19 2.99 -6.49
C ILE A 107 4.53 2.31 -6.77
N GLN A 108 4.53 1.03 -7.06
CA GLN A 108 5.75 0.32 -7.44
C GLN A 108 5.42 -0.76 -8.46
N ARG A 109 6.37 -1.08 -9.34
CA ARG A 109 6.23 -2.20 -10.28
C ARG A 109 7.47 -3.07 -10.34
N ALA A 110 7.30 -4.31 -10.73
CA ALA A 110 8.37 -5.30 -10.87
C ALA A 110 8.01 -6.34 -11.94
N LYS A 111 8.97 -7.16 -12.36
CA LYS A 111 8.71 -8.33 -13.22
C LYS A 111 8.12 -9.50 -12.44
N GLN A 112 8.47 -9.63 -11.16
CA GLN A 112 8.00 -10.71 -10.29
C GLN A 112 6.86 -10.24 -9.37
N LEU A 113 5.84 -11.09 -9.19
CA LEU A 113 4.69 -10.79 -8.34
C LEU A 113 5.11 -10.58 -6.89
N GLU A 114 6.01 -11.43 -6.39
CA GLU A 114 6.53 -11.42 -5.03
C GLU A 114 7.15 -10.07 -4.67
N SER A 115 7.82 -9.43 -5.64
CA SER A 115 8.48 -8.13 -5.46
C SER A 115 7.50 -6.97 -5.27
N VAL A 116 6.23 -7.13 -5.64
CA VAL A 116 5.18 -6.13 -5.36
C VAL A 116 4.15 -6.60 -4.34
N ARG A 117 4.03 -7.91 -4.10
CA ARG A 117 3.13 -8.54 -3.11
C ARG A 117 3.74 -8.64 -1.73
N ASP A 118 5.03 -9.00 -1.63
CA ASP A 118 5.68 -9.31 -0.35
C ASP A 118 6.67 -8.21 0.08
N VAL A 119 6.97 -7.26 -0.80
CA VAL A 119 7.93 -6.18 -0.55
C VAL A 119 7.23 -4.82 -0.70
N TYR A 120 7.37 -3.95 0.29
CA TYR A 120 6.89 -2.58 0.30
C TYR A 120 8.08 -1.63 0.40
N ARG A 121 8.29 -0.77 -0.59
CA ARG A 121 9.41 0.19 -0.63
C ARG A 121 10.77 -0.47 -0.39
N ARG A 122 10.99 -1.61 -1.06
CA ARG A 122 12.21 -2.43 -0.97
C ARG A 122 12.48 -3.07 0.40
N ALA A 123 11.51 -3.06 1.30
CA ALA A 123 11.55 -3.81 2.56
C ALA A 123 10.48 -4.91 2.55
N LYS A 124 10.80 -6.08 3.10
CA LYS A 124 9.80 -7.15 3.26
C LYS A 124 8.63 -6.63 4.09
N ARG A 125 7.41 -6.86 3.60
CA ARG A 125 6.19 -6.60 4.36
C ARG A 125 6.21 -7.48 5.59
N THR A 126 5.75 -6.92 6.71
CA THR A 126 5.51 -7.69 7.92
C THR A 126 4.24 -8.51 7.70
N THR A 127 4.33 -9.59 6.93
CA THR A 127 3.39 -10.69 7.08
C THR A 127 3.53 -11.15 8.52
N GLY A 128 2.43 -11.27 9.28
CA GLY A 128 2.49 -11.91 10.60
C GLY A 128 3.33 -13.18 10.47
N GLU A 129 4.30 -13.37 11.37
CA GLU A 129 5.29 -14.46 11.30
C GLU A 129 4.57 -15.78 10.99
N THR A 130 4.66 -16.27 9.75
CA THR A 130 4.45 -17.68 9.50
C THR A 130 5.69 -18.35 10.05
N SER A 131 5.58 -18.81 11.30
CA SER A 131 6.52 -19.72 11.92
C SER A 131 6.87 -20.81 10.91
N SER A 132 8.14 -20.87 10.50
CA SER A 132 8.69 -22.03 9.81
C SER A 132 8.76 -23.19 10.79
N THR A 133 7.65 -23.91 10.90
CA THR A 133 7.63 -25.30 11.35
C THR A 133 6.56 -25.98 10.52
N ASP A 134 7.02 -26.64 9.46
CA ASP A 134 6.53 -27.95 9.02
C ASP A 134 7.48 -28.41 7.89
N ILE A 135 8.62 -28.98 8.31
CA ILE A 135 9.37 -30.00 7.56
C ILE A 135 9.24 -31.29 8.37
#